data_AF-A0A921CKQ9-F1
#
_entry.id   AF-A0A921CKQ9-F1
#
_cell.length_a   1.000
_cell.length_b   1.000
_cell.length_c   1.000
_cell.angle_alpha   90.00
_cell.angle_beta   90.00
_cell.angle_gamma   90.00
#
_symmetry.space_group_name_H-M   'P 1'
#
loop_
_entity.id
_entity.type
_entity.pdbx_description
1 polymer ?
#
loop_
_entity_poly.entity_id
_entity_poly.type
_entity_poly.pdbx_seq_one_letter_code
_entity_poly.pdbx_strand_id
1 'polypeptide(L)'
;MLNVKHAGQNLGGTLVRLRSVFPSLKQAEARAAAWMLDNPQEIIHMTITELADQCGVAEATIVRLSKKLGYNGFQDLKIALARDLVEPLK
;
A
#
# COMPACT_ATOMS: atom_id res chain seq x y z
N MET A 1 -12.35 -17.17 8.02
CA MET A 1 -12.08 -17.42 6.59
C MET A 1 -12.24 -16.08 5.87
N LEU A 2 -11.15 -15.44 5.47
CA LEU A 2 -11.22 -14.16 4.77
C LEU A 2 -11.63 -14.40 3.31
N ASN A 3 -12.60 -13.60 2.88
CA ASN A 3 -13.43 -13.78 1.70
C ASN A 3 -12.64 -13.57 0.40
N VAL A 4 -12.82 -14.49 -0.53
CA VAL A 4 -12.21 -14.50 -1.86
C VAL A 4 -12.96 -13.47 -2.73
N LYS A 5 -12.45 -12.23 -2.81
CA LYS A 5 -12.99 -11.20 -3.73
C LYS A 5 -11.94 -10.37 -4.46
N HIS A 6 -10.81 -10.94 -4.89
CA HIS A 6 -9.93 -10.25 -5.87
C HIS A 6 -9.29 -11.23 -6.88
N ALA A 7 -10.10 -12.14 -7.42
CA ALA A 7 -9.69 -12.91 -8.60
C ALA A 7 -9.55 -11.94 -9.79
N GLY A 8 -8.32 -11.60 -10.18
CA GLY A 8 -8.02 -10.93 -11.45
C GLY A 8 -7.28 -9.59 -11.41
N GLN A 9 -6.74 -9.14 -10.27
CA GLN A 9 -5.89 -7.93 -10.26
C GLN A 9 -4.44 -8.35 -10.52
N ASN A 10 -3.90 -8.03 -11.69
CA ASN A 10 -2.47 -8.16 -11.95
C ASN A 10 -1.74 -7.22 -10.97
N LEU A 11 -0.94 -7.79 -10.08
CA LEU A 11 -0.33 -7.02 -9.01
C LEU A 11 0.85 -6.23 -9.59
N GLY A 12 0.69 -4.91 -9.72
CA GLY A 12 1.82 -4.03 -10.03
C GLY A 12 2.91 -4.11 -8.95
N GLY A 13 4.12 -3.62 -9.28
CA GLY A 13 5.33 -3.88 -8.50
C GLY A 13 5.23 -3.46 -7.02
N THR A 14 4.48 -2.40 -6.72
CA THR A 14 4.24 -1.89 -5.37
C THR A 14 3.41 -2.87 -4.53
N LEU A 15 2.31 -3.41 -5.08
CA LEU A 15 1.44 -4.34 -4.36
C LEU A 15 2.11 -5.70 -4.14
N VAL A 16 2.94 -6.15 -5.09
CA VAL A 16 3.76 -7.36 -4.91
C VAL A 16 4.73 -7.17 -3.75
N ARG A 17 5.48 -6.06 -3.70
CA ARG A 17 6.40 -5.76 -2.59
C ARG A 17 5.67 -5.70 -1.26
N LEU A 18 4.48 -5.08 -1.24
CA LEU A 18 3.65 -4.96 -0.04
C LEU A 18 3.24 -6.32 0.53
N ARG A 19 2.81 -7.28 -0.32
CA ARG A 19 2.53 -8.66 0.10
C ARG A 19 3.78 -9.37 0.59
N SER A 20 4.91 -9.22 -0.10
CA SER A 20 6.17 -9.89 0.25
C SER A 20 6.72 -9.45 1.61
N VAL A 21 6.60 -8.17 1.98
CA VAL A 21 7.07 -7.69 3.29
C VAL A 21 6.07 -7.94 4.41
N PHE A 22 4.80 -8.27 4.09
CA PHE A 22 3.70 -8.38 5.05
C PHE A 22 4.01 -9.25 6.29
N PRO A 23 4.62 -10.44 6.16
CA PRO A 23 4.95 -11.28 7.31
C PRO A 23 5.96 -10.66 8.30
N SER A 24 6.72 -9.65 7.85
CA SER A 24 7.74 -8.95 8.66
C SER A 24 7.23 -7.64 9.29
N LEU A 25 5.97 -7.28 9.06
CA LEU A 25 5.42 -5.99 9.49
C LEU A 25 5.05 -6.00 10.98
N LYS A 26 5.36 -4.89 11.66
CA LYS A 26 4.82 -4.65 13.01
C LYS A 26 3.32 -4.39 12.92
N GLN A 27 2.59 -4.56 14.02
CA GLN A 27 1.13 -4.44 14.05
C GLN A 27 0.59 -3.18 13.33
N ALA A 28 1.16 -2.00 13.61
CA ALA A 28 0.73 -0.76 12.96
C ALA A 28 1.04 -0.72 11.45
N GLU A 29 2.21 -1.23 11.04
CA GLU A 29 2.57 -1.34 9.61
C GLU A 29 1.66 -2.35 8.90
N ALA A 30 1.32 -3.47 9.56
CA ALA A 30 0.45 -4.49 9.02
C ALA A 30 -0.99 -3.99 8.83
N ARG A 31 -1.51 -3.16 9.75
CA ARG A 31 -2.81 -2.49 9.58
C ARG A 31 -2.82 -1.61 8.34
N ALA A 32 -1.81 -0.75 8.19
CA ALA A 32 -1.69 0.12 7.02
C ALA A 32 -1.53 -0.70 5.73
N ALA A 33 -0.67 -1.72 5.72
CA ALA A 33 -0.46 -2.57 4.55
C ALA A 33 -1.71 -3.36 4.16
N ALA A 34 -2.49 -3.85 5.13
CA ALA A 34 -3.75 -4.55 4.85
C ALA A 34 -4.75 -3.62 4.17
N TRP A 35 -4.96 -2.42 4.75
CA TRP A 35 -5.84 -1.43 4.15
C TRP A 35 -5.40 -1.03 2.74
N MET A 36 -4.09 -0.84 2.53
CA MET A 36 -3.54 -0.51 1.22
C MET A 36 -3.74 -1.62 0.17
N LEU A 37 -3.64 -2.90 0.57
CA LEU A 37 -3.88 -4.04 -0.32
C LEU A 37 -5.34 -4.17 -0.73
N ASP A 38 -6.26 -3.79 0.17
CA ASP A 38 -7.70 -3.85 -0.06
C ASP A 38 -8.20 -2.63 -0.86
N ASN A 39 -7.56 -1.46 -0.73
CA ASN A 39 -8.00 -0.19 -1.32
C ASN A 39 -6.92 0.54 -2.15
N PRO A 40 -6.22 -0.13 -3.09
CA PRO A 40 -5.06 0.45 -3.78
C PRO A 40 -5.41 1.68 -4.64
N GLN A 41 -6.61 1.73 -5.20
CA GLN A 41 -7.07 2.84 -6.05
C GLN A 41 -7.35 4.12 -5.24
N GLU A 42 -7.68 4.02 -3.95
CA GLU A 42 -7.96 5.19 -3.12
C GLU A 42 -6.67 5.92 -2.74
N ILE A 43 -5.59 5.17 -2.49
CA ILE A 43 -4.30 5.71 -2.00
C ILE A 43 -3.76 6.84 -2.89
N ILE A 44 -3.90 6.72 -4.21
CA ILE A 44 -3.35 7.70 -5.16
C ILE A 44 -4.00 9.08 -5.03
N HIS A 45 -5.20 9.15 -4.45
CA HIS A 45 -5.95 10.38 -4.20
C HIS A 45 -5.81 10.90 -2.76
N MET A 46 -5.17 10.15 -1.87
CA MET A 46 -5.00 10.53 -0.46
C MET A 46 -3.70 11.30 -0.20
N THR A 47 -3.74 12.13 0.82
CA THR A 47 -2.59 12.64 1.57
C THR A 47 -2.10 11.58 2.57
N ILE A 48 -0.91 11.78 3.13
CA ILE A 48 -0.38 10.87 4.16
C ILE A 48 -1.22 10.91 5.44
N THR A 49 -1.75 12.08 5.79
CA THR A 49 -2.59 12.30 6.97
C THR A 49 -3.91 11.54 6.84
N GLU A 50 -4.62 11.68 5.72
CA GLU A 50 -5.89 10.97 5.47
C GLU A 50 -5.69 9.45 5.50
N LEU A 51 -4.62 8.95 4.89
CA LEU A 51 -4.32 7.52 4.91
C LEU A 51 -3.97 7.04 6.33
N ALA A 52 -3.21 7.82 7.09
CA ALA A 52 -2.84 7.50 8.46
C ALA A 52 -4.09 7.42 9.36
N ASP A 53 -5.00 8.38 9.22
CA ASP A 53 -6.28 8.43 9.92
C ASP A 53 -7.17 7.23 9.56
N GLN A 54 -7.31 6.95 8.26
CA GLN A 54 -8.10 5.81 7.77
C GLN A 54 -7.58 4.46 8.27
N CYS A 55 -6.27 4.33 8.43
CA CYS A 55 -5.62 3.13 8.95
C CYS A 55 -5.55 3.08 10.50
N GLY A 56 -5.90 4.16 11.20
CA GLY A 56 -5.71 4.29 12.65
C GLY A 56 -4.24 4.14 13.06
N VAL A 57 -3.34 4.83 12.37
CA VAL A 57 -1.89 4.84 12.66
C VAL A 57 -1.32 6.25 12.58
N ALA A 58 -0.12 6.46 13.15
CA ALA A 58 0.61 7.71 12.94
C ALA A 58 1.19 7.80 11.52
N GLU A 59 1.29 9.01 10.95
CA GLU A 59 1.92 9.26 9.64
C GLU A 59 3.34 8.67 9.54
N ALA A 60 4.13 8.73 10.63
CA ALA A 60 5.46 8.14 10.68
C ALA A 60 5.46 6.62 10.41
N THR A 61 4.36 5.93 10.68
CA THR A 61 4.17 4.51 10.31
C THR A 61 4.06 4.34 8.81
N ILE A 62 3.31 5.20 8.13
CA ILE A 62 3.19 5.20 6.66
C ILE A 62 4.53 5.51 6.01
N VAL A 63 5.29 6.48 6.55
CA VAL A 63 6.65 6.79 6.07
C VAL A 63 7.59 5.58 6.24
N ARG A 64 7.58 4.93 7.42
CA ARG A 64 8.42 3.75 7.67
C ARG A 64 8.05 2.59 6.75
N LEU A 65 6.76 2.30 6.58
CA LEU A 65 6.29 1.28 5.66
C LEU A 65 6.75 1.57 4.22
N SER A 66 6.60 2.82 3.76
CA SER A 66 7.07 3.24 2.44
C SER A 66 8.58 2.98 2.25
N LYS A 67 9.39 3.32 3.26
CA LYS A 67 10.84 3.03 3.26
C LYS A 67 11.15 1.54 3.27
N LYS A 68 10.39 0.75 4.02
CA LYS A 68 10.54 -0.71 4.07
C LYS A 68 10.28 -1.39 2.72
N LEU A 69 9.45 -0.77 1.89
CA LEU A 69 9.15 -1.21 0.52
C LEU A 69 10.21 -0.74 -0.51
N GLY A 70 11.17 0.06 -0.07
CA GLY A 70 12.27 0.59 -0.90
C GLY A 70 12.01 1.97 -1.50
N TYR A 71 11.01 2.71 -1.01
CA TYR A 71 10.72 4.08 -1.47
C TYR A 71 11.30 5.13 -0.53
N ASN A 72 11.48 6.36 -1.01
CA ASN A 72 12.00 7.46 -0.18
C ASN A 72 10.96 7.99 0.83
N GLY A 73 9.68 7.73 0.60
CA GLY A 73 8.56 8.13 1.46
C GLY A 73 7.22 7.88 0.79
N PHE A 74 6.14 8.39 1.40
CA PHE A 74 4.78 8.13 0.93
C PHE A 74 4.52 8.65 -0.49
N GLN A 75 5.03 9.83 -0.84
CA GLN A 75 4.83 10.41 -2.17
C GLN A 75 5.44 9.55 -3.28
N ASP A 76 6.63 8.99 -3.04
CA ASP A 76 7.33 8.11 -3.98
C ASP A 76 6.58 6.78 -4.17
N LEU A 77 6.10 6.19 -3.06
CA LEU A 77 5.18 5.04 -3.09
C LEU A 77 3.91 5.35 -3.91
N LYS A 78 3.29 6.52 -3.70
CA LYS A 78 2.06 6.91 -4.39
C LYS A 78 2.26 7.04 -5.90
N ILE A 79 3.38 7.60 -6.33
CA ILE A 79 3.76 7.71 -7.75
C ILE A 79 3.97 6.31 -8.36
N ALA A 80 4.70 5.43 -7.66
CA ALA A 80 4.91 4.06 -8.12
C ALA A 80 3.60 3.29 -8.25
N LEU A 81 2.72 3.39 -7.25
CA LEU A 81 1.41 2.77 -7.27
C LEU A 81 0.51 3.33 -8.37
N ALA A 82 0.53 4.64 -8.62
CA ALA A 82 -0.23 5.23 -9.71
C ALA A 82 0.20 4.69 -11.08
N ARG A 83 1.52 4.49 -11.29
CA ARG A 83 2.03 3.85 -12.52
C ARG A 83 1.55 2.40 -12.65
N ASP A 84 1.67 1.64 -11.57
CA ASP A 84 1.21 0.25 -11.48
C ASP A 84 -0.29 0.09 -11.79
N LEU A 85 -1.12 1.09 -11.45
CA LEU A 85 -2.57 1.08 -11.69
C LEU A 85 -2.97 1.56 -13.09
N VAL A 86 -2.14 2.40 -13.72
CA VAL A 86 -2.42 2.99 -15.05
C VAL A 86 -1.93 2.10 -16.18
N GLU A 87 -0.90 1.29 -15.97
CA GLU A 87 -0.32 0.44 -17.02
C GLU A 87 -1.27 -0.73 -17.35
N PRO A 88 -1.97 -0.72 -18.51
CA PRO A 88 -2.68 -1.90 -18.97
C PRO A 88 -1.60 -2.88 -19.45
N LEU A 89 -1.56 -4.08 -18.89
CA LEU A 89 -0.61 -5.09 -19.35
C LEU A 89 -0.81 -5.30 -20.85
N LYS A 90 0.27 -5.15 -21.61
CA LYS A 90 0.40 -5.80 -22.91
C LYS A 90 0.53 -7.31 -22.71
#